data_AF-A0A9P7AQX9-F1
#
_entry.id   AF-A0A9P7AQX9-F1
#
_cell.length_a   1.000
_cell.length_b   1.000
_cell.length_c   1.000
_cell.angle_alpha   90.00
_cell.angle_beta   90.00
_cell.angle_gamma   90.00
#
_symmetry.space_group_name_H-M   'P 1'
#
loop_
_entity.id
_entity.type
_entity.pdbx_description
1 polymer ?
#
loop_
_entity_poly.entity_id
_entity_poly.type
_entity_poly.pdbx_seq_one_letter_code
_entity_poly.pdbx_strand_id
1 'polypeptide(L)' 'MCHITRTQVPVPPGFVITAHKSQGQTLEKIMMDLGSKWCRGAEKPYVMVSRNLYDTTCL' A
#
# COMPACT_ATOMS: atom_id res chain seq x y z
N MET A 1 -31.00 15.73 2.83
CA MET A 1 -29.89 15.23 1.98
C MET A 1 -28.62 15.90 2.47
N CYS A 2 -27.67 15.15 3.03
CA CYS A 2 -26.50 15.72 3.71
C CYS A 2 -25.32 15.76 2.74
N HIS A 3 -24.87 16.96 2.37
CA HIS A 3 -23.75 17.14 1.45
C HIS A 3 -22.46 17.36 2.25
N ILE A 4 -21.71 16.29 2.51
CA ILE A 4 -20.44 16.37 3.25
C ILE A 4 -19.33 16.72 2.26
N THR A 5 -18.74 17.92 2.40
CA THR A 5 -17.58 18.36 1.61
C THR A 5 -16.32 18.42 2.49
N ARG A 6 -15.17 18.05 1.93
CA ARG A 6 -13.87 18.16 2.60
C ARG A 6 -12.90 18.92 1.69
N THR A 7 -12.40 20.04 2.19
CA THR A 7 -11.32 20.80 1.54
C THR A 7 -10.02 20.49 2.26
N GLN A 8 -9.12 19.77 1.60
CA GLN A 8 -7.82 19.41 2.15
C GLN A 8 -6.79 19.30 1.02
N VAL A 9 -5.53 19.64 1.34
CA VAL A 9 -4.40 19.41 0.45
C VAL A 9 -4.29 17.91 0.12
N PRO A 10 -4.25 17.52 -1.17
CA PRO A 10 -4.28 16.11 -1.59
C PRO A 10 -2.91 15.42 -1.43
N VAL A 11 -2.24 15.64 -0.30
CA VAL A 11 -0.92 15.09 0.00
C VAL A 11 -1.04 14.25 1.27
N PRO A 12 -1.25 12.93 1.15
CA PRO A 12 -1.17 12.04 2.30
C PRO A 12 0.29 11.96 2.80
N PRO A 13 0.51 11.65 4.09
CA PRO A 13 1.86 11.36 4.58
C PRO A 13 2.44 10.18 3.79
N GLY A 14 3.47 10.44 2.99
CA GLY A 14 3.98 9.52 1.96
C GLY A 14 4.96 8.45 2.46
N PHE A 15 5.24 8.39 3.76
CA PHE A 15 6.27 7.50 4.29
C PHE A 15 5.75 6.09 4.61
N VAL A 16 4.46 5.93 4.92
CA VAL A 16 3.90 4.63 5.32
C VAL A 16 2.45 4.53 4.84
N ILE A 17 2.13 3.41 4.18
CA ILE A 17 0.76 3.05 3.79
C ILE A 17 0.47 1.63 4.29
N THR A 18 -0.75 1.39 4.76
CA THR A 18 -1.17 0.04 5.16
C THR A 18 -1.51 -0.78 3.92
N ALA A 19 -1.31 -2.10 3.97
CA ALA A 19 -1.64 -3.01 2.87
C ALA A 19 -3.10 -2.87 2.37
N HIS A 20 -4.03 -2.58 3.29
CA HIS A 20 -5.44 -2.34 2.94
C HIS A 20 -5.62 -1.02 2.18
N LYS A 21 -4.86 0.03 2.51
CA LYS A 21 -4.95 1.33 1.83
C LYS A 21 -4.19 1.34 0.51
N SER A 22 -3.19 0.47 0.34
CA SER A 22 -2.48 0.30 -0.92
C SER A 22 -3.26 -0.54 -1.94
N GLN A 23 -4.29 -1.28 -1.53
CA GLN A 23 -5.08 -2.11 -2.43
C GLN A 23 -5.65 -1.28 -3.60
N GLY A 24 -5.37 -1.72 -4.83
CA GLY A 24 -5.80 -1.02 -6.05
C GLY A 24 -4.87 0.11 -6.51
N GLN A 25 -3.78 0.38 -5.79
CA GLN A 25 -2.76 1.34 -6.22
C GLN A 25 -1.64 0.65 -7.02
N THR A 26 -0.89 1.46 -7.76
CA THR A 26 0.38 1.10 -8.40
C THR A 26 1.45 2.02 -7.86
N LEU A 27 2.53 1.47 -7.31
CA LEU A 27 3.57 2.22 -6.61
C LEU A 27 4.92 1.93 -7.26
N GLU A 28 5.63 2.99 -7.68
CA GLU A 28 6.90 2.88 -8.41
C GLU A 28 8.07 2.42 -7.52
N LYS A 29 8.07 2.83 -6.25
CA LYS A 29 9.13 2.51 -5.29
C LYS A 29 8.51 2.22 -3.94
N ILE A 30 8.62 0.97 -3.49
CA ILE A 30 8.09 0.52 -2.20
C ILE A 30 9.16 -0.19 -1.39
N MET A 31 9.13 0.04 -0.07
CA MET A 31 9.82 -0.79 0.91
C MET A 31 8.75 -1.49 1.74
N MET A 32 8.80 -2.82 1.80
CA MET A 32 7.81 -3.64 2.50
C MET A 32 8.51 -4.63 3.42
N ASP A 33 8.04 -4.72 4.67
CA ASP A 33 8.50 -5.70 5.65
C ASP A 33 7.59 -6.93 5.61
N LEU A 34 8.12 -8.03 5.09
CA LEU A 34 7.42 -9.32 5.00
C LEU A 34 7.66 -10.22 6.23
N GLY A 35 8.21 -9.67 7.33
CA GLY A 35 8.45 -10.40 8.55
C GLY A 35 7.20 -11.14 9.07
N SER A 36 7.41 -12.37 9.54
CA SER A 36 6.35 -13.28 10.05
C SER A 36 5.51 -12.67 11.19
N LYS A 37 6.04 -11.65 11.87
CA LYS A 37 5.36 -10.91 12.94
C LYS A 37 4.19 -10.06 12.44
N TRP A 38 4.26 -9.55 11.20
CA TRP A 38 3.30 -8.60 10.63
C TRP A 38 2.45 -9.20 9.50
N CYS A 39 2.98 -10.21 8.82
CA CYS A 39 2.30 -10.96 7.76
C CYS A 39 1.68 -12.25 8.30
N ARG A 40 0.45 -12.18 8.79
CA ARG A 40 -0.36 -13.38 9.10
C ARG A 40 -1.22 -13.74 7.90
N GLY A 41 -1.02 -14.92 7.33
CA GLY A 41 -1.72 -15.40 6.12
C GLY A 41 -1.07 -14.92 4.82
N ALA A 42 -1.41 -15.57 3.69
CA ALA A 42 -0.81 -15.32 2.38
C ALA A 42 -1.38 -14.08 1.64
N GLU A 43 -2.56 -13.60 2.07
CA GLU A 43 -3.29 -12.54 1.37
C GLU A 43 -2.60 -11.18 1.46
N LYS A 44 -2.08 -10.81 2.63
CA LYS A 44 -1.41 -9.51 2.84
C LYS A 44 -0.09 -9.41 2.08
N PRO A 45 0.81 -10.43 2.11
CA PRO A 45 2.00 -10.45 1.27
C PRO A 45 1.68 -10.28 -0.21
N TYR A 46 0.68 -11.00 -0.72
CA TYR A 46 0.28 -10.91 -2.12
C TYR A 46 -0.18 -9.49 -2.50
N VAL A 47 -1.02 -8.87 -1.67
CA VAL A 47 -1.48 -7.50 -1.91
C VAL A 47 -0.32 -6.52 -1.93
N MET A 48 0.67 -6.67 -1.05
CA MET A 48 1.84 -5.77 -0.97
C MET A 48 2.78 -5.94 -2.16
N VAL A 49 3.13 -7.18 -2.53
CA VAL A 49 4.03 -7.47 -3.65
C VAL A 49 3.42 -7.02 -4.98
N SER A 50 2.11 -7.26 -5.19
CA SER A 50 1.41 -6.87 -6.42
C SER A 50 1.26 -5.37 -6.64
N ARG A 51 1.71 -4.51 -5.71
CA ARG A 51 1.70 -3.06 -5.90
C ARG A 51 2.95 -2.54 -6.61
N ASN A 52 4.02 -3.34 -6.65
CA ASN A 52 5.28 -2.89 -7.23
C ASN A 52 5.14 -2.80 -8.75
N LEU A 53 5.50 -1.64 -9.32
CA LEU A 53 5.47 -1.43 -10.76
C LEU A 53 6.61 -2.20 -11.46
N TYR A 54 7.75 -2.35 -10.79
CA TYR A 54 8.89 -3.12 -11.28
C TYR A 54 8.93 -4.46 -10.55
N ASP A 55 8.99 -5.56 -11.29
CA ASP A 55 9.10 -6.88 -10.69
C ASP A 55 10.51 -7.06 -10.09
N THR A 56 10.68 -6.65 -8.82
CA THR A 56 11.94 -6.79 -8.08
C THR A 56 12.14 -8.19 -7.47
N THR A 57 11.44 -9.22 -7.97
CA THR A 57 11.76 -10.62 -7.61
C THR A 57 13.07 -11.13 -8.21
N CYS A 58 13.71 -10.35 -9.08
CA CYS A 58 15.10 -10.55 -9.52
C CYS A 58 16.10 -9.72 -8.71
N LEU A 59 16.22 -9.94 -7.40
CA LEU A 59 17.38 -9.59 -6.58
C LEU A 59 17.60 -10.63 -5.49
#